data_AF-A0A0D2P3T4-F1
#
_entry.id   AF-A0A0D2P3T4-F1
#
_cell.length_a   1.000
_cell.length_b   1.000
_cell.length_c   1.000
_cell.angle_alpha   90.00
_cell.angle_beta   90.00
_cell.angle_gamma   90.00
#
_symmetry.space_group_name_H-M   'P 1'
#
loop_
_entity.id
_entity.type
_entity.pdbx_description
1 polymer ?
#
loop_
_entity_poly.entity_id
_entity_poly.type
_entity_poly.pdbx_seq_one_letter_code
_entity_poly.pdbx_strand_id
1 'polypeptide(L)'
;MTLGSSSIDLRKIAAPMVNQSDLPFRLLVRRYGATTVYTQMLVSEKLLNDRDYLEYHVRDLTAGGQDEFSRPVVVQLCGNDAETVVQAGRKIQNFCDAIDLNLGCPQQAAQEEHFGAYLLGQKDWDLVKGIVSAMSHSFTVPTTAKIRLCQPASKTLEFAQGLESSGASWITLHARTVSARRRRQGVAKLDEVKRLKDNLQIPVISNGNVRVYDDLLENMTYTGAHGLMVGETLLGNPW
;
A
#
# COMPACT_ATOMS: atom_id res chain seq x y z
N MET A 1 26.13 2.23 -17.63
CA MET A 1 26.52 2.06 -16.21
C MET A 1 25.29 1.55 -15.47
N THR A 2 25.23 0.25 -15.25
CA THR A 2 24.09 -0.47 -14.67
C THR A 2 24.37 -0.77 -13.20
N LEU A 3 23.70 -0.03 -12.32
CA LEU A 3 23.49 -0.40 -10.92
C LEU A 3 21.99 -0.18 -10.66
N GLY A 4 21.18 -1.17 -11.00
CA GLY A 4 19.72 -1.12 -10.80
C GLY A 4 19.30 -2.30 -9.93
N SER A 5 18.63 -2.00 -8.81
CA SER A 5 18.11 -2.93 -7.83
C SER A 5 17.36 -4.11 -8.47
N SER A 6 17.46 -5.30 -7.86
CA SER A 6 16.60 -6.43 -8.18
C SER A 6 15.13 -6.01 -8.08
N SER A 7 14.39 -6.12 -9.18
CA SER A 7 12.98 -5.71 -9.26
C SER A 7 12.12 -6.47 -8.25
N ILE A 8 11.32 -5.76 -7.45
CA ILE A 8 10.36 -6.35 -6.49
C ILE A 8 9.30 -7.14 -7.26
N ASP A 9 9.04 -8.39 -6.87
CA ASP A 9 8.01 -9.23 -7.48
C ASP A 9 6.61 -8.91 -6.91
N LEU A 10 5.81 -8.23 -7.74
CA LEU A 10 4.49 -7.71 -7.36
C LEU A 10 3.33 -8.68 -7.65
N ARG A 11 3.57 -9.93 -8.07
CA ARG A 11 2.50 -10.82 -8.55
C ARG A 11 1.47 -11.20 -7.46
N LYS A 12 1.91 -11.51 -6.23
CA LYS A 12 1.06 -11.95 -5.12
C LYS A 12 1.40 -11.18 -3.85
N ILE A 13 0.54 -10.26 -3.44
CA ILE A 13 0.85 -9.30 -2.37
C ILE A 13 -0.06 -9.52 -1.17
N ALA A 14 0.52 -9.62 0.03
CA ALA A 14 -0.25 -9.56 1.27
C ALA A 14 -0.49 -8.09 1.67
N ALA A 15 -1.75 -7.74 1.90
CA ALA A 15 -2.17 -6.37 2.16
C ALA A 15 -1.71 -5.86 3.54
N PRO A 16 -1.54 -4.53 3.69
CA PRO A 16 -1.36 -3.91 4.99
C PRO A 16 -2.65 -4.02 5.81
N MET A 17 -2.57 -4.58 7.01
CA MET A 17 -3.68 -4.76 7.93
C MET A 17 -3.25 -4.38 9.36
N VAL A 18 -3.90 -3.36 9.91
CA VAL A 18 -3.62 -2.85 11.27
C VAL A 18 -3.80 -3.95 12.30
N ASN A 19 -2.80 -4.15 13.17
CA ASN A 19 -2.72 -5.19 14.20
C ASN A 19 -2.75 -6.64 13.66
N GLN A 20 -2.46 -6.85 12.38
CA GLN A 20 -2.48 -8.18 11.76
C GLN A 20 -1.23 -8.46 10.91
N SER A 21 -0.71 -7.47 10.20
CA SER A 21 0.45 -7.63 9.31
C SER A 21 1.79 -7.47 10.05
N ASP A 22 1.96 -8.16 11.18
CA ASP A 22 3.22 -8.26 11.93
C ASP A 22 4.21 -9.23 11.27
N LEU A 23 5.46 -9.30 11.77
CA LEU A 23 6.48 -10.16 11.19
C LEU A 23 6.06 -11.65 11.10
N PRO A 24 5.54 -12.31 12.16
CA PRO A 24 5.10 -13.70 12.06
C PRO A 24 4.09 -13.93 10.93
N PHE A 25 3.07 -13.08 10.81
CA PHE A 25 2.08 -13.20 9.73
C PHE A 25 2.72 -13.01 8.35
N ARG A 26 3.58 -12.00 8.21
CA ARG A 26 4.28 -11.73 6.94
C ARG A 26 5.16 -12.91 6.51
N LEU A 27 5.89 -13.54 7.44
CA LEU A 27 6.69 -14.73 7.15
C LEU A 27 5.80 -15.92 6.76
N LEU A 28 4.67 -16.11 7.44
CA LEU A 28 3.73 -17.20 7.16
C LEU A 28 3.20 -17.12 5.72
N VAL A 29 2.69 -15.97 5.30
CA VAL A 29 2.14 -15.81 3.93
C VAL A 29 3.23 -15.87 2.85
N ARG A 30 4.46 -15.44 3.15
CA ARG A 30 5.62 -15.59 2.25
C ARG A 30 5.96 -17.06 2.04
N ARG A 31 5.91 -17.89 3.09
CA ARG A 31 6.11 -19.35 3.01
C ARG A 31 5.04 -20.05 2.17
N TYR A 32 3.84 -19.50 2.11
CA TYR A 32 2.76 -19.97 1.23
C TYR A 32 2.74 -19.30 -0.15
N GLY A 33 3.77 -18.54 -0.50
CA GLY A 33 3.99 -18.06 -1.87
C GLY A 33 3.49 -16.65 -2.17
N ALA A 34 3.18 -15.83 -1.15
CA ALA A 34 3.15 -14.38 -1.36
C ALA A 34 4.53 -13.91 -1.83
N THR A 35 4.58 -13.06 -2.86
CA THR A 35 5.83 -12.54 -3.46
C THR A 35 6.30 -11.24 -2.83
N THR A 36 5.38 -10.46 -2.24
CA THR A 36 5.66 -9.23 -1.49
C THR A 36 4.68 -9.09 -0.33
N VAL A 37 5.13 -8.52 0.78
CA VAL A 37 4.30 -8.29 1.98
C VAL A 37 4.36 -6.84 2.41
N TYR A 38 3.27 -6.34 2.95
CA TYR A 38 3.20 -5.00 3.54
C TYR A 38 3.19 -5.10 5.06
N THR A 39 3.80 -4.13 5.73
CA THR A 39 3.59 -3.93 7.18
C THR A 39 2.15 -3.50 7.45
N GLN A 40 1.76 -3.52 8.72
CA GLN A 40 0.65 -2.67 9.14
C GLN A 40 0.92 -1.19 8.87
N MET A 41 -0.14 -0.38 8.85
CA MET A 41 -0.04 1.08 8.71
C MET A 41 0.70 1.67 9.91
N LEU A 42 1.77 2.42 9.64
CA LEU A 42 2.59 3.10 10.65
C LEU A 42 2.29 4.59 10.66
N VAL A 43 2.11 5.15 11.85
CA VAL A 43 1.80 6.57 12.04
C VAL A 43 3.09 7.39 11.98
N SER A 44 3.23 8.26 10.98
CA SER A 44 4.48 9.01 10.75
C SER A 44 4.90 9.87 11.95
N GLU A 45 3.96 10.59 12.58
CA GLU A 45 4.21 11.38 13.79
C GLU A 45 4.78 10.54 14.94
N LYS A 46 4.27 9.32 15.13
CA LYS A 46 4.76 8.42 16.18
C LYS A 46 6.18 7.92 15.89
N LEU A 47 6.53 7.64 14.64
CA LEU A 47 7.91 7.27 14.28
C LEU A 47 8.91 8.40 14.59
N LEU A 48 8.45 9.66 14.59
CA LEU A 48 9.28 10.81 14.93
C LEU A 48 9.42 11.01 16.43
N ASN A 49 8.30 10.96 17.15
CA ASN A 49 8.17 11.48 18.51
C ASN A 49 8.04 10.41 19.61
N ASP A 50 7.78 9.15 19.25
CA ASP A 50 7.63 8.02 20.18
C ASP A 50 8.77 7.01 19.94
N ARG A 51 9.76 7.03 20.84
CA ARG A 51 10.96 6.18 20.73
C ARG A 51 10.62 4.70 20.77
N ASP A 52 9.71 4.29 21.65
CA ASP A 52 9.33 2.89 21.82
C ASP A 52 8.58 2.39 20.57
N TYR A 53 7.74 3.24 19.98
CA TYR A 53 7.07 2.95 18.71
C TYR A 53 8.06 2.74 17.56
N LEU A 54 9.05 3.62 17.43
CA LEU A 54 10.11 3.47 16.43
C LEU A 54 10.91 2.18 16.64
N GLU A 55 11.40 1.94 17.86
CA GLU A 55 12.22 0.76 18.18
C GLU A 55 11.44 -0.53 17.95
N TYR A 56 10.16 -0.57 18.30
CA TYR A 56 9.28 -1.71 18.03
C TYR A 56 9.21 -2.04 16.54
N HIS A 57 8.96 -1.03 15.68
CA HIS A 57 8.81 -1.26 14.24
C HIS A 57 10.13 -1.54 13.53
N VAL A 58 11.25 -0.95 13.96
CA VAL A 58 12.58 -1.32 13.47
C VAL A 58 12.89 -2.78 13.83
N ARG A 59 12.56 -3.21 15.05
CA ARG A 59 12.72 -4.62 15.45
C ARG A 59 11.82 -5.55 14.63
N ASP A 60 10.56 -5.18 14.39
CA ASP A 60 9.63 -5.95 13.54
C ASP A 60 10.15 -6.10 12.09
N LEU A 61 10.84 -5.08 11.56
CA LEU A 61 11.42 -5.12 10.21
C LEU A 61 12.74 -5.91 10.14
N THR A 62 13.48 -6.04 11.24
CA THR A 62 14.83 -6.60 11.25
C THR A 62 14.94 -7.98 11.91
N ALA A 63 13.98 -8.37 12.76
CA ALA A 63 14.03 -9.63 13.51
C ALA A 63 13.96 -10.89 12.61
N GLY A 64 13.52 -10.77 11.36
CA GLY A 64 13.60 -11.85 10.36
C GLY A 64 15.03 -12.17 9.92
N GLY A 65 16.00 -11.28 10.18
CA GLY A 65 17.41 -11.50 9.88
C GLY A 65 17.65 -11.83 8.41
N GLN A 66 18.27 -12.99 8.16
CA GLN A 66 18.58 -13.51 6.83
C GLN A 66 17.58 -14.58 6.35
N ASP A 67 16.41 -14.71 7.00
CA ASP A 67 15.35 -15.59 6.50
C ASP A 67 14.95 -15.14 5.08
N GLU A 68 15.01 -16.06 4.10
CA GLU A 68 14.71 -15.78 2.69
C GLU A 68 13.29 -15.22 2.47
N PHE A 69 12.37 -15.51 3.39
CA PHE A 69 10.99 -15.04 3.35
C PHE A 69 10.80 -13.64 3.96
N SER A 70 11.81 -13.11 4.67
CA SER A 70 11.71 -11.81 5.37
C SER A 70 11.59 -10.60 4.44
N ARG A 71 12.06 -10.72 3.20
CA ARG A 71 12.03 -9.68 2.17
C ARG A 71 11.43 -10.23 0.87
N PRO A 72 10.83 -9.40 0.00
CA PRO A 72 10.67 -7.95 0.15
C PRO A 72 9.53 -7.56 1.09
N VAL A 73 9.73 -6.48 1.84
CA VAL A 73 8.73 -5.85 2.72
C VAL A 73 8.51 -4.39 2.36
N VAL A 74 7.25 -4.01 2.22
CA VAL A 74 6.82 -2.62 1.98
C VAL A 74 6.32 -2.02 3.28
N VAL A 75 6.91 -0.90 3.71
CA VAL A 75 6.43 -0.16 4.88
C VAL A 75 5.32 0.79 4.45
N GLN A 76 4.14 0.66 5.05
CA GLN A 76 3.05 1.60 4.79
C GLN A 76 2.99 2.69 5.86
N LEU A 77 3.15 3.94 5.45
CA LEU A 77 3.04 5.13 6.29
C LEU A 77 1.65 5.78 6.17
N CYS A 78 1.23 6.51 7.19
CA CYS A 78 0.12 7.43 7.13
C CYS A 78 0.47 8.79 7.73
N GLY A 79 -0.09 9.83 7.13
CA GLY A 79 0.06 11.22 7.54
C GLY A 79 -0.54 12.15 6.50
N ASN A 80 -0.55 13.44 6.79
CA ASN A 80 -1.09 14.50 5.94
C ASN A 80 -0.15 15.71 5.84
N ASP A 81 1.09 15.58 6.31
CA ASP A 81 2.14 16.57 6.16
C ASP A 81 3.35 15.94 5.46
N ALA A 82 3.84 16.59 4.40
CA ALA A 82 4.90 16.05 3.55
C ALA A 82 6.24 15.94 4.29
N GLU A 83 6.55 16.91 5.15
CA GLU A 83 7.80 16.92 5.91
C GLU A 83 7.79 15.81 6.95
N THR A 84 6.74 15.72 7.77
CA THR A 84 6.56 14.65 8.75
C THR A 84 6.67 13.28 8.09
N VAL A 85 5.96 13.04 6.98
CA VAL A 85 5.98 11.73 6.29
C VAL A 85 7.39 11.40 5.77
N VAL A 86 8.09 12.37 5.17
CA VAL A 86 9.47 12.18 4.69
C VAL A 86 10.44 11.91 5.82
N GLN A 87 10.40 12.68 6.91
CA GLN A 87 11.30 12.46 8.04
C GLN A 87 11.06 11.09 8.68
N ALA A 88 9.80 10.68 8.83
CA ALA A 88 9.44 9.35 9.33
C ALA A 88 9.95 8.23 8.41
N GLY A 89 9.75 8.37 7.10
CA GLY A 89 10.25 7.42 6.11
C GLY A 89 11.77 7.31 6.10
N ARG A 90 12.49 8.42 6.28
CA ARG A 90 13.96 8.42 6.37
C ARG A 90 14.49 7.60 7.55
N LYS A 91 13.76 7.54 8.66
CA LYS A 91 14.13 6.68 9.81
C LYS A 91 14.01 5.19 9.50
N ILE A 92 13.16 4.80 8.55
CA ILE A 92 12.85 3.38 8.28
C ILE A 92 13.29 2.85 6.91
N GLN A 93 13.63 3.71 5.96
CA GLN A 93 13.90 3.32 4.56
C GLN A 93 15.01 2.27 4.40
N ASN A 94 15.98 2.25 5.32
CA ASN A 94 17.10 1.30 5.30
C ASN A 94 16.69 -0.12 5.77
N PHE A 95 15.46 -0.30 6.27
CA PHE A 95 14.97 -1.57 6.80
C PHE A 95 13.85 -2.18 5.93
N CYS A 96 13.47 -1.55 4.83
CA CYS A 96 12.41 -2.01 3.93
C CYS A 96 12.84 -1.98 2.46
N ASP A 97 12.00 -2.49 1.57
CA ASP A 97 12.25 -2.55 0.12
C ASP A 97 11.48 -1.46 -0.64
N ALA A 98 10.42 -0.90 -0.04
CA ALA A 98 9.68 0.24 -0.55
C ALA A 98 8.88 0.91 0.58
N ILE A 99 8.44 2.16 0.34
CA ILE A 99 7.58 2.92 1.26
C ILE A 99 6.28 3.30 0.55
N ASP A 100 5.15 2.93 1.15
CA ASP A 100 3.80 3.17 0.64
C ASP A 100 3.08 4.26 1.44
N LEU A 101 2.35 5.14 0.76
CA LEU A 101 1.41 6.07 1.39
C LEU A 101 0.02 5.44 1.49
N ASN A 102 -0.52 5.33 2.70
CA ASN A 102 -1.90 4.89 2.91
C ASN A 102 -2.89 6.00 2.50
N LEU A 103 -3.71 5.72 1.49
CA LEU A 103 -4.82 6.55 1.05
C LEU A 103 -6.14 5.74 1.00
N GLY A 104 -6.23 4.70 1.84
CA GLY A 104 -7.31 3.71 1.77
C GLY A 104 -7.91 3.27 3.10
N CYS A 105 -7.29 3.59 4.24
CA CYS A 105 -7.79 3.25 5.57
C CYS A 105 -9.04 4.07 5.91
N PRO A 106 -10.21 3.44 6.18
CA PRO A 106 -11.45 4.13 6.53
C PRO A 106 -11.72 4.14 8.04
N GLN A 107 -10.70 3.91 8.88
CA GLN A 107 -10.87 3.82 10.34
C GLN A 107 -11.15 5.20 10.95
N GLN A 108 -11.82 5.23 12.11
CA GLN A 108 -12.20 6.48 12.78
C GLN A 108 -10.99 7.36 13.12
N ALA A 109 -9.89 6.78 13.60
CA ALA A 109 -8.66 7.54 13.87
C ALA A 109 -8.14 8.26 12.60
N ALA A 110 -8.25 7.64 11.43
CA ALA A 110 -7.88 8.27 10.16
C ALA A 110 -8.79 9.45 9.79
N GLN A 111 -10.05 9.44 10.25
CA GLN A 111 -10.97 10.56 10.08
C GLN A 111 -10.60 11.73 10.98
N GLU A 112 -10.36 11.43 12.25
CA GLU A 112 -10.10 12.43 13.30
C GLU A 112 -8.78 13.16 13.02
N GLU A 113 -7.77 12.44 12.55
CA GLU A 113 -6.44 12.99 12.23
C GLU A 113 -6.28 13.35 10.74
N HIS A 114 -7.34 13.25 9.93
CA HIS A 114 -7.38 13.59 8.50
C HIS A 114 -6.25 12.97 7.66
N PHE A 115 -6.17 11.63 7.64
CA PHE A 115 -5.26 10.87 6.76
C PHE A 115 -5.98 9.69 6.09
N GLY A 116 -5.26 8.89 5.31
CA GLY A 116 -5.82 7.66 4.74
C GLY A 116 -6.89 7.96 3.72
N ALA A 117 -8.04 7.28 3.81
CA ALA A 117 -9.12 7.44 2.85
C ALA A 117 -9.75 8.85 2.85
N TYR A 118 -9.52 9.64 3.89
CA TYR A 118 -10.06 10.99 4.05
C TYR A 118 -9.28 12.05 3.25
N LEU A 119 -8.13 11.66 2.66
CA LEU A 119 -7.35 12.46 1.71
C LEU A 119 -7.74 12.23 0.24
N LEU A 120 -8.75 11.39 -0.05
CA LEU A 120 -9.18 11.11 -1.43
C LEU A 120 -10.09 12.19 -2.05
N GLY A 121 -10.51 13.18 -1.25
CA GLY A 121 -11.31 14.30 -1.72
C GLY A 121 -10.50 15.21 -2.65
N GLN A 122 -11.11 15.74 -3.71
CA GLN A 122 -10.40 16.59 -4.69
C GLN A 122 -9.69 17.80 -4.06
N LYS A 123 -10.24 18.35 -2.98
CA LYS A 123 -9.61 19.45 -2.23
C LYS A 123 -8.24 19.09 -1.64
N ASP A 124 -7.99 17.80 -1.40
CA ASP A 124 -6.76 17.28 -0.77
C ASP A 124 -5.78 16.71 -1.82
N TRP A 125 -6.14 16.69 -3.12
CA TRP A 125 -5.30 16.05 -4.14
C TRP A 125 -3.94 16.73 -4.31
N ASP A 126 -3.87 18.06 -4.22
CA ASP A 126 -2.60 18.78 -4.30
C ASP A 126 -1.70 18.46 -3.10
N LEU A 127 -2.29 18.35 -1.91
CA LEU A 127 -1.58 17.89 -0.72
C LEU A 127 -1.01 16.48 -0.92
N VAL A 128 -1.83 15.53 -1.36
CA VAL A 128 -1.39 14.14 -1.56
C VAL A 128 -0.29 14.05 -2.62
N LYS A 129 -0.45 14.73 -3.76
CA LYS A 129 0.60 14.80 -4.80
C LYS A 129 1.89 15.41 -4.25
N GLY A 130 1.78 16.43 -3.41
CA GLY A 130 2.92 17.03 -2.70
C GLY A 130 3.63 16.03 -1.80
N ILE A 131 2.89 15.24 -1.01
CA ILE A 131 3.46 14.19 -0.15
C ILE A 131 4.16 13.12 -0.99
N VAL A 132 3.50 12.58 -2.02
CA VAL A 132 4.09 11.53 -2.88
C VAL A 132 5.32 12.05 -3.63
N SER A 133 5.30 13.29 -4.10
CA SER A 133 6.47 13.94 -4.71
C SER A 133 7.61 14.09 -3.71
N ALA A 134 7.34 14.56 -2.50
CA ALA A 134 8.38 14.70 -1.48
C ALA A 134 8.99 13.35 -1.09
N MET A 135 8.17 12.30 -0.98
CA MET A 135 8.62 10.92 -0.73
C MET A 135 9.51 10.41 -1.87
N SER A 136 9.06 10.51 -3.12
CA SER A 136 9.76 9.96 -4.30
C SER A 136 11.13 10.61 -4.53
N HIS A 137 11.27 11.91 -4.21
CA HIS A 137 12.56 12.61 -4.29
C HIS A 137 13.47 12.37 -3.08
N SER A 138 12.93 11.92 -1.94
CA SER A 138 13.68 11.83 -0.69
C SER A 138 14.15 10.43 -0.32
N PHE A 139 13.52 9.39 -0.85
CA PHE A 139 13.81 8.00 -0.50
C PHE A 139 14.71 7.33 -1.52
N THR A 140 15.59 6.45 -1.04
CA THR A 140 16.43 5.59 -1.90
C THR A 140 15.70 4.34 -2.38
N VAL A 141 14.56 4.02 -1.76
CA VAL A 141 13.66 2.93 -2.11
C VAL A 141 12.41 3.46 -2.84
N PRO A 142 11.73 2.63 -3.66
CA PRO A 142 10.51 3.02 -4.35
C PRO A 142 9.43 3.61 -3.42
N THR A 143 8.77 4.67 -3.91
CA THR A 143 7.60 5.29 -3.28
C THR A 143 6.33 4.80 -3.94
N THR A 144 5.31 4.44 -3.18
CA THR A 144 4.09 3.79 -3.71
C THR A 144 2.85 4.34 -3.04
N ALA A 145 1.67 4.06 -3.59
CA ALA A 145 0.41 4.46 -2.96
C ALA A 145 -0.66 3.38 -3.05
N LYS A 146 -1.37 3.16 -1.94
CA LYS A 146 -2.57 2.32 -1.89
C LYS A 146 -3.81 3.18 -1.72
N ILE A 147 -4.66 3.20 -2.75
CA ILE A 147 -5.86 4.04 -2.83
C ILE A 147 -7.16 3.21 -2.77
N ARG A 148 -8.27 3.90 -2.48
CA ARG A 148 -9.64 3.45 -2.76
C ARG A 148 -10.21 4.26 -3.94
N LEU A 149 -11.42 3.90 -4.39
CA LEU A 149 -12.14 4.69 -5.39
C LEU A 149 -12.39 6.12 -4.87
N CYS A 150 -12.06 7.11 -5.70
CA CYS A 150 -12.49 8.49 -5.51
C CYS A 150 -14.02 8.60 -5.63
N GLN A 151 -14.57 9.76 -5.26
CA GLN A 151 -15.98 10.08 -5.46
C GLN A 151 -16.11 11.32 -6.36
N PRO A 152 -16.75 11.20 -7.55
CA PRO A 152 -17.24 9.97 -8.17
C PRO A 152 -16.11 9.01 -8.59
N ALA A 153 -16.42 7.71 -8.75
CA ALA A 153 -15.42 6.69 -9.09
C ALA A 153 -14.66 7.00 -10.41
N SER A 154 -15.31 7.67 -11.36
CA SER A 154 -14.73 8.08 -12.63
C SER A 154 -13.51 8.99 -12.50
N LYS A 155 -13.33 9.66 -11.35
CA LYS A 155 -12.19 10.53 -11.02
C LYS A 155 -10.96 9.77 -10.53
N THR A 156 -11.08 8.47 -10.25
CA THR A 156 -9.96 7.66 -9.71
C THR A 156 -8.78 7.61 -10.68
N LEU A 157 -9.02 7.54 -12.00
CA LEU A 157 -7.95 7.55 -13.00
C LEU A 157 -7.16 8.87 -12.98
N GLU A 158 -7.86 10.00 -12.99
CA GLU A 158 -7.24 11.33 -12.95
C GLU A 158 -6.37 11.51 -11.71
N PHE A 159 -6.87 11.06 -10.55
CA PHE A 159 -6.09 11.06 -9.31
C PHE A 159 -4.83 10.19 -9.41
N ALA A 160 -4.99 8.96 -9.91
CA ALA A 160 -3.89 8.01 -10.04
C ALA A 160 -2.81 8.49 -11.02
N GLN A 161 -3.17 9.15 -12.12
CA GLN A 161 -2.23 9.81 -13.04
C GLN A 161 -1.47 10.94 -12.37
N GLY A 162 -2.14 11.68 -11.47
CA GLY A 162 -1.48 12.66 -10.61
C GLY A 162 -0.42 12.02 -9.71
N LEU A 163 -0.73 10.90 -9.06
CA LEU A 163 0.22 10.15 -8.23
C LEU A 163 1.40 9.58 -9.03
N GLU A 164 1.14 9.03 -10.21
CA GLU A 164 2.17 8.58 -11.15
C GLU A 164 3.11 9.73 -11.52
N SER A 165 2.55 10.89 -11.89
CA SER A 165 3.32 12.09 -12.23
C SER A 165 4.12 12.65 -11.05
N SER A 166 3.69 12.37 -9.81
CA SER A 166 4.42 12.69 -8.58
C SER A 166 5.51 11.66 -8.22
N GLY A 167 5.70 10.62 -9.03
CA GLY A 167 6.78 9.65 -8.85
C GLY A 167 6.40 8.39 -8.08
N ALA A 168 5.11 8.07 -7.95
CA ALA A 168 4.70 6.75 -7.47
C ALA A 168 5.24 5.65 -8.41
N SER A 169 5.92 4.66 -7.86
CA SER A 169 6.51 3.53 -8.59
C SER A 169 5.49 2.43 -8.90
N TRP A 170 4.42 2.33 -8.13
CA TRP A 170 3.21 1.55 -8.47
C TRP A 170 2.02 2.03 -7.65
N ILE A 171 0.82 1.69 -8.11
CA ILE A 171 -0.44 2.03 -7.43
C ILE A 171 -1.23 0.75 -7.15
N THR A 172 -1.69 0.62 -5.91
CA THR A 172 -2.65 -0.42 -5.53
C THR A 172 -4.05 0.18 -5.40
N LEU A 173 -5.01 -0.31 -6.19
CA LEU A 173 -6.41 0.13 -6.09
C LEU A 173 -7.25 -0.92 -5.36
N HIS A 174 -7.71 -0.58 -4.15
CA HIS A 174 -8.87 -1.25 -3.57
C HIS A 174 -10.11 -0.72 -4.26
N ALA A 175 -10.67 -1.49 -5.19
CA ALA A 175 -11.77 -1.04 -6.06
C ALA A 175 -13.14 -0.96 -5.35
N ARG A 176 -13.17 -0.42 -4.14
CA ARG A 176 -14.36 -0.06 -3.37
C ARG A 176 -14.27 1.40 -2.95
N THR A 177 -15.42 2.02 -2.76
CA THR A 177 -15.50 3.35 -2.14
C THR A 177 -15.14 3.27 -0.66
N VAL A 178 -14.86 4.43 -0.07
CA VAL A 178 -14.61 4.58 1.36
C VAL A 178 -15.90 4.30 2.14
N SER A 179 -15.86 3.39 3.11
CA SER A 179 -16.95 3.19 4.06
C SER A 179 -16.43 2.62 5.38
N ALA A 180 -16.61 3.37 6.46
CA ALA A 180 -16.23 2.93 7.81
C ALA A 180 -17.11 1.75 8.29
N ARG A 181 -18.42 1.78 7.99
CA ARG A 181 -19.40 0.77 8.46
C ARG A 181 -19.49 -0.47 7.57
N ARG A 182 -19.22 -0.34 6.27
CA ARG A 182 -19.49 -1.36 5.25
C ARG A 182 -18.25 -1.65 4.41
N ARG A 183 -17.11 -1.88 5.09
CA ARG A 183 -15.77 -2.01 4.47
C ARG A 183 -15.67 -3.00 3.30
N ARG A 184 -16.50 -4.05 3.28
CA ARG A 184 -16.59 -5.09 2.23
C ARG A 184 -17.96 -5.22 1.59
N GLN A 185 -18.92 -4.36 1.89
CA GLN A 185 -20.25 -4.50 1.30
C GLN A 185 -20.20 -4.13 -0.18
N GLY A 186 -20.80 -4.98 -1.01
CA GLY A 186 -20.79 -4.84 -2.45
C GLY A 186 -19.54 -5.40 -3.13
N VAL A 187 -19.71 -5.62 -4.43
CA VAL A 187 -18.68 -6.11 -5.33
C VAL A 187 -17.68 -4.99 -5.59
N ALA A 188 -16.37 -5.29 -5.56
CA ALA A 188 -15.37 -4.34 -6.00
C ALA A 188 -15.55 -4.04 -7.50
N LYS A 189 -15.46 -2.77 -7.89
CA LYS A 189 -15.62 -2.30 -9.27
C LYS A 189 -14.33 -2.53 -10.05
N LEU A 190 -14.07 -3.78 -10.42
CA LEU A 190 -12.82 -4.18 -11.08
C LEU A 190 -12.58 -3.47 -12.44
N ASP A 191 -13.61 -2.94 -13.08
CA ASP A 191 -13.50 -2.08 -14.26
C ASP A 191 -12.59 -0.87 -14.04
N GLU A 192 -12.60 -0.30 -12.83
CA GLU A 192 -11.73 0.84 -12.51
C GLU A 192 -10.26 0.39 -12.38
N VAL A 193 -10.00 -0.85 -11.96
CA VAL A 193 -8.63 -1.41 -11.97
C VAL A 193 -8.14 -1.58 -13.40
N LYS A 194 -8.98 -2.14 -14.28
CA LYS A 194 -8.69 -2.29 -15.71
C LYS A 194 -8.41 -0.92 -16.33
N ARG A 195 -9.24 0.07 -16.03
CA ARG A 195 -9.07 1.45 -16.49
C ARG A 195 -7.74 2.06 -16.06
N LEU A 196 -7.33 1.86 -14.80
CA LEU A 196 -5.99 2.26 -14.35
C LEU A 196 -4.89 1.52 -15.12
N LYS A 197 -5.00 0.19 -15.25
CA LYS A 197 -4.01 -0.65 -15.94
C LYS A 197 -3.78 -0.24 -17.40
N ASP A 198 -4.84 0.18 -18.09
CA ASP A 198 -4.80 0.56 -19.51
C ASP A 198 -4.23 1.97 -19.73
N ASN A 199 -4.16 2.81 -18.69
CA ASN A 199 -3.83 4.24 -18.83
C ASN A 199 -2.59 4.68 -18.02
N LEU A 200 -2.13 3.89 -17.05
CA LEU A 200 -0.90 4.15 -16.31
C LEU A 200 0.28 3.38 -16.92
N GLN A 201 1.45 4.00 -16.89
CA GLN A 201 2.73 3.40 -17.33
C GLN A 201 3.41 2.62 -16.19
N ILE A 202 3.09 2.95 -14.94
CA ILE A 202 3.55 2.22 -13.76
C ILE A 202 2.71 0.97 -13.47
N PRO A 203 3.23 -0.02 -12.72
CA PRO A 203 2.45 -1.16 -12.27
C PRO A 203 1.19 -0.77 -11.51
N VAL A 204 0.13 -1.54 -11.79
CA VAL A 204 -1.20 -1.41 -11.17
C VAL A 204 -1.52 -2.73 -10.50
N ILE A 205 -1.82 -2.66 -9.21
CA ILE A 205 -2.13 -3.80 -8.36
C ILE A 205 -3.62 -3.79 -8.03
N SER A 206 -4.29 -4.89 -8.35
CA SER A 206 -5.70 -5.09 -8.02
C SER A 206 -5.88 -5.47 -6.55
N ASN A 207 -6.86 -4.88 -5.86
CA ASN A 207 -7.22 -5.29 -4.51
C ASN A 207 -8.75 -5.39 -4.33
N GLY A 208 -9.22 -6.54 -3.85
CA GLY A 208 -10.63 -6.84 -3.57
C GLY A 208 -11.21 -7.94 -4.46
N ASN A 209 -12.34 -8.53 -4.03
CA ASN A 209 -13.02 -9.67 -4.68
C ASN A 209 -12.14 -10.92 -4.81
N VAL A 210 -11.38 -11.23 -3.74
CA VAL A 210 -10.59 -12.47 -3.66
C VAL A 210 -10.88 -13.08 -2.31
N ARG A 211 -11.47 -14.26 -2.29
CA ARG A 211 -11.89 -15.05 -1.13
C ARG A 211 -11.31 -16.46 -1.18
N VAL A 212 -11.19 -17.02 -2.37
CA VAL A 212 -10.56 -18.32 -2.62
C VAL A 212 -9.47 -18.17 -3.68
N TYR A 213 -8.67 -19.22 -3.88
CA TYR A 213 -7.55 -19.21 -4.83
C TYR A 213 -8.00 -18.92 -6.27
N ASP A 214 -9.13 -19.51 -6.70
CA ASP A 214 -9.62 -19.35 -8.08
C ASP A 214 -10.00 -17.90 -8.41
N ASP A 215 -10.48 -17.14 -7.42
CA ASP A 215 -10.78 -15.70 -7.58
C ASP A 215 -9.55 -14.89 -8.01
N LEU A 216 -8.33 -15.36 -7.69
CA LEU A 216 -7.08 -14.70 -8.09
C LEU A 216 -6.93 -14.70 -9.61
N LEU A 217 -7.14 -15.87 -10.23
CA LEU A 217 -6.99 -16.02 -11.68
C LEU A 217 -8.09 -15.24 -12.42
N GLU A 218 -9.33 -15.31 -11.93
CA GLU A 218 -10.45 -14.56 -12.51
C GLU A 218 -10.20 -13.05 -12.46
N ASN A 219 -9.78 -12.53 -11.31
CA ASN A 219 -9.49 -11.10 -11.13
C ASN A 219 -8.36 -10.62 -12.05
N MET A 220 -7.25 -11.35 -12.08
CA MET A 220 -6.10 -11.02 -12.92
C MET A 220 -6.43 -11.09 -14.41
N THR A 221 -7.17 -12.11 -14.84
CA THR A 221 -7.62 -12.25 -16.24
C THR A 221 -8.54 -11.11 -16.64
N TYR A 222 -9.47 -10.73 -15.77
CA TYR A 222 -10.43 -9.66 -16.03
C TYR A 222 -9.77 -8.28 -16.12
N THR A 223 -8.95 -7.97 -15.11
CA THR A 223 -8.36 -6.63 -14.93
C THR A 223 -7.11 -6.41 -15.77
N GLY A 224 -6.37 -7.48 -16.08
CA GLY A 224 -5.02 -7.38 -16.67
C GLY A 224 -4.00 -6.72 -15.73
N ALA A 225 -4.31 -6.59 -14.42
CA ALA A 225 -3.42 -5.99 -13.44
C ALA A 225 -2.05 -6.69 -13.40
N HIS A 226 -1.01 -5.98 -12.98
CA HIS A 226 0.35 -6.55 -12.90
C HIS A 226 0.53 -7.45 -11.66
N GLY A 227 -0.38 -7.32 -10.70
CA GLY A 227 -0.37 -8.09 -9.48
C GLY A 227 -1.69 -7.98 -8.73
N LEU A 228 -1.83 -8.86 -7.75
CA LEU A 228 -3.00 -8.91 -6.89
C LEU A 228 -2.57 -8.77 -5.44
N MET A 229 -3.28 -7.90 -4.71
CA MET A 229 -3.15 -7.77 -3.27
C MET A 229 -4.36 -8.38 -2.56
N VAL A 230 -4.11 -9.23 -1.57
CA VAL A 230 -5.13 -9.94 -0.77
C VAL A 230 -4.97 -9.57 0.71
N GLY A 231 -6.09 -9.30 1.39
CA GLY A 231 -6.10 -8.85 2.79
C GLY A 231 -6.70 -9.89 3.72
N GLU A 232 -7.81 -9.53 4.38
CA GLU A 232 -8.40 -10.26 5.51
C GLU A 232 -8.65 -11.76 5.30
N THR A 233 -8.81 -12.23 4.05
CA THR A 233 -9.01 -13.65 3.76
C THR A 233 -7.77 -14.49 4.08
N LEU A 234 -6.57 -13.92 3.98
CA LEU A 234 -5.32 -14.56 4.41
C LEU A 234 -5.24 -14.83 5.91
N LEU A 235 -6.02 -14.11 6.74
CA LEU A 235 -6.03 -14.33 8.20
C LEU A 235 -6.72 -15.65 8.57
N GLY A 236 -7.69 -16.09 7.78
CA GLY A 236 -8.36 -17.37 7.98
C GLY A 236 -7.72 -18.50 7.19
N ASN A 237 -7.17 -18.18 6.02
CA ASN A 237 -6.52 -19.16 5.15
C ASN A 237 -5.31 -18.52 4.43
N PRO A 238 -4.09 -18.65 4.97
CA PRO A 238 -2.89 -18.09 4.37
C PRO A 238 -2.31 -18.90 3.19
N TRP A 239 -2.85 -20.08 2.87
CA TRP A 239 -2.37 -20.97 1.79
C TRP A 239 -3.23 -20.95 0.52
#